data_AF-A0A952XW53-F1
#
_entry.id   AF-A0A952XW53-F1
#
_cell.length_a   1.000
_cell.length_b   1.000
_cell.length_c   1.000
_cell.angle_alpha   90.00
_cell.angle_beta   90.00
_cell.angle_gamma   90.00
#
_symmetry.space_group_name_H-M   'P 1'
#
loop_
_entity.id
_entity.type
_entity.pdbx_description
1 polymer ?
#
loop_
_entity_poly.entity_id
_entity_poly.type
_entity_poly.pdbx_seq_one_letter_code
_entity_poly.pdbx_strand_id
1 'polypeptide(L)'
;MLADKRPEFQKRAGDAAAARKALLEKARKVATDPALAERRAQHSETIKAREAREAQREIERIAREAEEARLRKIEEERLAAEAARKAEEDRLRKIEEDKLAEMLRIEEAEKMVALLAEQKAARDARYAARKAAKKARRKGDERGY
;
A
#
# COMPACT_ATOMS: atom_id res chain seq x y z
N MET A 1 84.93 -42.36 -6.62
CA MET A 1 84.45 -43.54 -5.86
C MET A 1 83.09 -43.21 -5.27
N LEU A 2 81.99 -43.77 -5.77
CA LEU A 2 80.68 -43.57 -5.16
C LEU A 2 80.65 -44.36 -3.85
N ALA A 3 80.74 -43.65 -2.73
CA ALA A 3 80.53 -44.23 -1.41
C ALA A 3 79.20 -44.99 -1.39
N ASP A 4 79.21 -46.21 -0.88
CA ASP A 4 78.09 -47.14 -1.01
C ASP A 4 76.89 -46.65 -0.16
N LYS A 5 75.97 -45.88 -0.76
CA LYS A 5 74.83 -45.21 -0.08
C LYS A 5 73.69 -46.17 0.31
N ARG A 6 73.85 -47.47 0.06
CA ARG A 6 72.85 -48.52 0.35
C ARG A 6 72.43 -48.59 1.83
N PRO A 7 73.34 -48.48 2.82
CA PRO A 7 72.97 -48.47 4.24
C PRO A 7 72.10 -47.26 4.63
N GLU A 8 72.41 -46.08 4.09
CA GLU A 8 71.66 -44.84 4.32
C GLU A 8 70.27 -44.84 3.66
N PHE A 9 70.14 -45.51 2.51
CA PHE A 9 68.83 -45.71 1.89
C PHE A 9 67.96 -46.69 2.71
N GLN A 10 68.54 -47.80 3.19
CA GLN A 10 67.81 -48.77 4.01
C GLN A 10 67.34 -48.18 5.34
N LYS A 11 68.16 -47.34 6.00
CA LYS A 11 67.73 -46.61 7.19
C LYS A 11 66.53 -45.70 6.92
N ARG A 12 66.60 -44.87 5.87
CA ARG A 12 65.48 -43.99 5.48
C ARG A 12 64.20 -44.76 5.14
N ALA A 13 64.32 -45.90 4.46
CA ALA A 13 63.18 -46.76 4.17
C ALA A 13 62.58 -47.38 5.44
N GLY A 14 63.42 -47.81 6.39
CA GLY A 14 63.01 -48.31 7.70
C GLY A 14 62.30 -47.26 8.55
N ASP A 15 62.87 -46.04 8.62
CA ASP A 15 62.30 -44.92 9.36
C ASP A 15 60.95 -44.49 8.77
N ALA A 16 60.83 -44.45 7.44
CA ALA A 16 59.57 -44.16 6.75
C ALA A 16 58.52 -45.25 7.02
N ALA A 17 58.91 -46.52 7.03
CA ALA A 17 58.02 -47.63 7.35
C ALA A 17 57.55 -47.57 8.82
N ALA A 18 58.45 -47.25 9.76
CA ALA A 18 58.14 -47.06 11.17
C ALA A 18 57.18 -45.88 11.39
N ALA A 19 57.40 -44.75 10.71
CA ALA A 19 56.52 -43.58 10.77
C ALA A 19 55.11 -43.89 10.23
N ARG A 20 55.02 -44.61 9.10
CA ARG A 20 53.72 -45.04 8.55
C ARG A 20 53.00 -45.99 9.50
N LYS A 21 53.71 -46.94 10.10
CA LYS A 21 53.15 -47.87 11.10
C LYS A 21 52.62 -47.10 12.32
N ALA A 22 53.38 -46.13 12.84
CA ALA A 22 52.95 -45.29 13.97
C ALA A 22 51.70 -44.46 13.63
N LEU A 23 51.59 -43.92 12.41
CA LEU A 23 50.40 -43.19 11.95
C LEU A 23 49.18 -44.11 11.84
N LEU A 24 49.35 -45.32 11.29
CA LEU A 24 48.27 -46.31 11.19
C LEU A 24 47.80 -46.77 12.58
N GLU A 25 48.71 -46.97 13.53
CA GLU A 25 48.36 -47.30 14.91
C GLU A 25 47.59 -46.17 15.60
N LYS A 26 47.98 -44.91 15.38
CA LYS A 26 47.21 -43.76 15.87
C LYS A 26 45.81 -43.70 15.25
N ALA A 27 45.69 -43.90 13.94
CA ALA A 27 44.41 -43.93 13.26
C ALA A 27 43.52 -45.08 13.77
N ARG A 28 44.08 -46.26 14.01
CA ARG A 28 43.38 -47.39 14.61
C ARG A 28 42.87 -47.07 16.01
N LYS A 29 43.69 -46.48 16.87
CA LYS A 29 43.29 -46.07 18.22
C LYS A 29 42.12 -45.08 18.21
N VAL A 30 42.12 -44.12 17.28
CA VAL A 30 41.02 -43.17 17.12
C VAL A 30 39.77 -43.86 16.55
N ALA A 31 39.93 -44.81 15.62
CA ALA A 31 38.83 -45.54 15.03
C ALA A 31 38.12 -46.48 16.03
N THR A 32 38.87 -47.04 16.98
CA THR A 32 38.35 -47.92 18.04
C THR A 32 38.01 -47.18 19.33
N ASP A 33 38.10 -45.84 19.36
CA ASP A 33 37.77 -45.04 20.54
C ASP A 33 36.24 -44.98 20.74
N PRO A 34 35.69 -45.61 21.80
CA PRO A 34 34.26 -45.59 22.08
C PRO A 34 33.74 -44.17 22.36
N ALA A 35 34.56 -43.29 22.96
CA ALA A 35 34.16 -41.93 23.26
C ALA A 35 33.98 -41.07 22.00
N LEU A 36 34.64 -41.41 20.89
CA LEU A 36 34.41 -40.76 19.60
C LEU A 36 33.10 -41.24 18.96
N ALA A 37 32.77 -42.53 19.10
CA ALA A 37 31.50 -43.09 18.62
C ALA A 37 30.31 -42.46 19.36
N GLU A 38 30.39 -42.33 20.69
CA GLU A 38 29.37 -41.66 21.50
C GLU A 38 29.19 -40.19 21.11
N ARG A 39 30.28 -39.44 20.92
CA ARG A 39 30.23 -38.04 20.46
C ARG A 39 29.58 -37.91 19.08
N ARG A 40 29.87 -38.83 18.15
CA ARG A 40 29.23 -38.86 16.82
C ARG A 40 27.73 -39.14 16.95
N ALA A 41 27.34 -40.09 17.80
CA ALA A 41 25.94 -40.39 18.06
C ALA A 41 25.20 -39.17 18.63
N GLN A 42 25.74 -38.56 19.70
CA GLN A 42 25.18 -37.34 20.30
C GLN A 42 25.06 -36.18 19.31
N HIS A 43 26.08 -35.98 18.46
CA HIS A 43 26.02 -34.94 17.44
C HIS A 43 24.94 -35.24 16.40
N SER A 44 24.82 -36.49 15.95
CA SER A 44 23.81 -36.89 14.98
C SER A 44 22.38 -36.70 15.50
N GLU A 45 22.13 -37.02 16.76
CA GLU A 45 20.83 -36.76 17.41
C GLU A 45 20.54 -35.27 17.53
N THR A 46 21.57 -34.46 17.84
CA THR A 46 21.44 -33.01 17.89
C THR A 46 21.11 -32.42 16.52
N ILE A 47 21.73 -32.92 15.45
CA ILE A 47 21.45 -32.49 14.07
C ILE A 47 20.01 -32.84 13.69
N LYS A 48 19.59 -34.09 13.89
CA LYS A 48 18.20 -34.52 13.64
C LYS A 48 17.18 -33.64 14.37
N ALA A 49 17.45 -33.32 15.63
CA ALA A 49 16.59 -32.45 16.44
C ALA A 49 16.59 -30.98 15.97
N ARG A 50 17.65 -30.51 15.31
CA ARG A 50 17.68 -29.18 14.68
C ARG A 50 16.92 -29.18 13.36
N GLU A 51 17.17 -30.16 12.51
CA GLU A 51 16.48 -30.34 11.23
C GLU A 51 14.96 -30.46 11.42
N ALA A 52 14.52 -31.22 12.42
CA ALA A 52 13.09 -31.31 12.75
C ALA A 52 12.48 -29.97 13.18
N ARG A 53 13.22 -29.16 13.97
CA ARG A 53 12.75 -27.82 14.40
C ARG A 53 12.76 -26.82 13.25
N GLU A 54 13.75 -26.87 12.38
CA GLU A 54 13.82 -26.00 11.20
C GLU A 54 12.71 -26.35 10.20
N ALA A 55 12.44 -27.64 9.96
CA ALA A 55 11.33 -28.08 9.13
C ALA A 55 9.97 -27.59 9.68
N GLN A 56 9.76 -27.68 10.99
CA GLN A 56 8.54 -27.15 11.63
C GLN A 56 8.41 -25.63 11.47
N ARG A 57 9.50 -24.88 11.70
CA ARG A 57 9.51 -23.42 11.54
C ARG A 57 9.29 -23.00 10.10
N GLU A 58 9.83 -23.74 9.14
CA GLU A 58 9.64 -23.48 7.72
C GLU A 58 8.17 -23.65 7.33
N ILE A 59 7.53 -24.74 7.76
CA ILE A 59 6.10 -24.98 7.54
C ILE A 59 5.27 -23.85 8.15
N GLU A 60 5.59 -23.45 9.38
CA GLU A 60 4.89 -22.34 10.06
C GLU A 60 5.10 -21.00 9.35
N ARG A 61 6.31 -20.71 8.89
CA ARG A 61 6.62 -19.50 8.12
C ARG A 61 5.82 -19.45 6.83
N ILE A 62 5.83 -20.55 6.06
CA ILE A 62 5.06 -20.64 4.80
C ILE A 62 3.57 -20.45 5.07
N ALA A 63 3.03 -21.04 6.14
CA ALA A 63 1.62 -20.87 6.51
C ALA A 63 1.29 -19.41 6.87
N ARG A 64 2.16 -18.73 7.64
CA ARG A 64 1.99 -17.32 8.00
C ARG A 64 2.08 -16.40 6.78
N GLU A 65 3.07 -16.62 5.92
CA GLU A 65 3.23 -15.84 4.68
C GLU A 65 2.04 -16.01 3.74
N ALA A 66 1.47 -17.22 3.65
CA ALA A 66 0.27 -17.47 2.86
C ALA A 66 -0.97 -16.76 3.42
N GLU A 67 -1.15 -16.74 4.74
CA GLU A 67 -2.24 -16.01 5.40
C GLU A 67 -2.07 -14.49 5.26
N GLU A 68 -0.86 -13.94 5.46
CA GLU A 68 -0.59 -12.52 5.25
C GLU A 68 -0.85 -12.11 3.79
N ALA A 69 -0.43 -12.93 2.82
CA ALA A 69 -0.71 -12.67 1.41
C ALA A 69 -2.21 -12.68 1.09
N ARG A 70 -3.00 -13.52 1.75
CA ARG A 70 -4.47 -13.52 1.62
C ARG A 70 -5.08 -12.27 2.21
N LEU A 71 -4.67 -11.88 3.42
CA LEU A 71 -5.17 -10.69 4.09
C LEU A 71 -4.85 -9.42 3.30
N ARG A 72 -3.64 -9.30 2.74
CA ARG A 72 -3.26 -8.16 1.88
C ARG A 72 -4.16 -8.05 0.65
N LYS A 73 -4.45 -9.17 -0.02
CA LYS A 73 -5.37 -9.17 -1.17
C LYS A 73 -6.78 -8.71 -0.79
N ILE A 74 -7.30 -9.19 0.33
CA ILE A 74 -8.61 -8.77 0.85
C ILE A 74 -8.61 -7.27 1.16
N GLU A 75 -7.55 -6.76 1.78
CA GLU A 75 -7.42 -5.33 2.10
C GLU A 75 -7.33 -4.48 0.84
N GLU A 76 -6.51 -4.87 -0.14
CA GLU A 76 -6.40 -4.22 -1.44
C GLU A 76 -7.76 -4.15 -2.18
N GLU A 77 -8.50 -5.26 -2.20
CA GLU A 77 -9.84 -5.31 -2.79
C GLU A 77 -10.83 -4.40 -2.05
N ARG A 78 -10.76 -4.34 -0.72
CA ARG A 78 -11.60 -3.45 0.08
C ARG A 78 -11.28 -1.97 -0.17
N LEU A 79 -10.00 -1.62 -0.21
CA LEU A 79 -9.56 -0.25 -0.51
C LEU A 79 -9.95 0.17 -1.92
N ALA A 80 -9.83 -0.73 -2.90
CA ALA A 80 -10.28 -0.47 -4.27
C ALA A 80 -11.81 -0.27 -4.35
N ALA A 81 -12.58 -1.09 -3.65
CA ALA A 81 -14.04 -0.95 -3.60
C ALA A 81 -14.48 0.34 -2.89
N GLU A 82 -13.81 0.72 -1.80
CA GLU A 82 -14.09 1.97 -1.10
C GLU A 82 -13.73 3.20 -1.94
N ALA A 83 -12.58 3.17 -2.62
CA ALA A 83 -12.18 4.24 -3.54
C ALA A 83 -13.19 4.40 -4.70
N ALA A 84 -13.70 3.29 -5.24
CA ALA A 84 -14.72 3.32 -6.29
C ALA A 84 -16.03 3.93 -5.79
N ARG A 85 -16.50 3.54 -4.60
CA ARG A 85 -17.71 4.12 -3.98
C ARG A 85 -17.58 5.61 -3.72
N LYS A 86 -16.44 6.02 -3.15
CA LYS A 86 -16.18 7.44 -2.88
C LYS A 86 -16.13 8.27 -4.17
N ALA A 87 -15.52 7.75 -5.23
CA ALA A 87 -15.50 8.40 -6.53
C ALA A 87 -16.91 8.54 -7.15
N GLU A 88 -17.79 7.55 -6.94
CA GLU A 88 -19.19 7.65 -7.36
C GLU A 88 -19.98 8.67 -6.53
N GLU A 89 -19.85 8.64 -5.21
CA GLU A 89 -20.48 9.61 -4.31
C GLU A 89 -20.05 11.05 -4.65
N ASP A 90 -18.75 11.28 -4.88
CA ASP A 90 -18.23 12.60 -5.26
C ASP A 90 -18.77 13.07 -6.62
N ARG A 91 -19.01 12.14 -7.57
CA ARG A 91 -19.65 12.47 -8.85
C ARG A 91 -21.12 12.85 -8.65
N LEU A 92 -21.85 12.10 -7.84
CA LEU A 92 -23.26 12.40 -7.55
C LEU A 92 -23.40 13.74 -6.83
N ARG A 93 -22.55 14.02 -5.84
CA ARG A 93 -22.52 15.32 -5.15
C ARG A 93 -22.27 16.48 -6.10
N LYS A 94 -21.32 16.36 -7.02
CA LYS A 94 -21.07 17.40 -8.02
C LYS A 94 -22.28 17.64 -8.91
N ILE A 95 -22.96 16.58 -9.36
CA ILE A 95 -24.18 16.70 -10.16
C ILE A 95 -25.29 17.40 -9.37
N GLU A 96 -25.43 17.11 -8.08
CA GLU A 96 -26.42 17.76 -7.22
C GLU A 96 -26.07 19.24 -6.97
N GLU A 97 -24.81 19.55 -6.71
CA GLU A 97 -24.30 20.92 -6.56
C GLU A 97 -24.53 21.74 -7.84
N ASP A 98 -24.22 21.16 -9.01
CA ASP A 98 -24.44 21.82 -10.30
C ASP A 98 -25.93 22.10 -10.56
N LYS A 99 -26.81 21.14 -10.25
CA LYS A 99 -28.27 21.33 -10.35
C LYS A 99 -28.78 22.42 -9.40
N LEU A 100 -28.31 22.43 -8.15
CA LEU A 100 -28.68 23.47 -7.20
C LEU A 100 -28.21 24.85 -7.66
N ALA A 101 -26.98 24.94 -8.18
CA ALA A 101 -26.45 26.19 -8.71
C ALA A 101 -27.25 26.69 -9.93
N GLU A 102 -27.70 25.79 -10.80
CA GLU A 102 -28.56 26.13 -11.94
C GLU A 102 -29.93 26.66 -11.47
N MET A 103 -30.57 25.96 -10.52
CA MET A 103 -31.85 26.39 -9.95
C MET A 103 -31.77 27.77 -9.30
N LEU A 104 -30.70 28.03 -8.53
CA LEU A 104 -30.48 29.34 -7.91
C LEU A 104 -30.30 30.44 -8.97
N ARG A 105 -29.58 30.18 -10.06
CA ARG A 105 -29.43 31.15 -11.16
C ARG A 105 -30.75 31.48 -11.84
N ILE A 106 -31.60 30.47 -12.04
CA ILE A 106 -32.94 30.68 -12.62
C ILE A 106 -33.79 31.52 -11.66
N GLU A 107 -33.81 31.19 -10.37
CA GLU A 107 -34.57 31.92 -9.37
C GLU A 107 -34.10 33.38 -9.24
N GLU A 108 -32.80 33.62 -9.27
CA GLU A 108 -32.23 34.98 -9.28
C GLU A 108 -32.62 35.76 -10.53
N ALA A 109 -32.59 35.12 -11.71
CA ALA A 109 -33.01 35.75 -12.95
C ALA A 109 -34.51 36.13 -12.93
N GLU A 110 -35.36 35.24 -12.42
CA GLU A 110 -36.80 35.50 -12.27
C GLU A 110 -37.07 36.66 -11.30
N LYS A 111 -36.38 36.70 -10.15
CA LYS A 111 -36.48 37.81 -9.19
C LYS A 111 -36.08 39.14 -9.84
N MET A 112 -35.03 39.15 -10.65
CA MET A 112 -34.58 40.35 -11.35
C MET A 112 -35.60 40.83 -12.39
N VAL A 113 -36.21 39.91 -13.14
CA VAL A 113 -37.28 40.24 -14.09
C VAL A 113 -38.50 40.82 -13.36
N ALA A 114 -38.91 40.20 -12.26
CA ALA A 114 -40.03 40.68 -11.45
C ALA A 114 -39.78 42.10 -10.90
N LEU A 115 -38.56 42.36 -10.38
CA LEU A 115 -38.18 43.68 -9.88
C LEU A 115 -38.20 44.74 -11.00
N LEU A 116 -37.69 44.42 -12.19
CA LEU A 116 -37.73 45.34 -13.32
C LEU A 116 -39.17 45.62 -13.79
N ALA A 117 -40.04 44.61 -13.78
CA ALA A 117 -41.46 44.79 -14.08
C ALA A 117 -42.15 45.70 -13.06
N GLU A 118 -41.88 45.52 -11.77
CA GLU A 118 -42.41 46.38 -10.70
C GLU A 118 -41.92 47.83 -10.83
N GLN A 119 -40.63 48.04 -11.07
CA GLN A 119 -40.06 49.38 -11.28
C GLN A 119 -40.69 50.08 -12.50
N LYS A 120 -40.95 49.34 -13.58
CA LYS A 120 -41.63 49.87 -14.76
C LYS A 120 -43.08 50.23 -14.44
N ALA A 121 -43.83 49.36 -13.77
CA ALA A 121 -45.21 49.63 -13.35
C ALA A 121 -45.30 50.87 -12.46
N ALA A 122 -44.38 51.02 -11.50
CA ALA A 122 -44.29 52.21 -10.65
C ALA A 122 -43.98 53.48 -11.46
N ARG A 123 -43.08 53.41 -12.43
CA ARG A 123 -42.77 54.52 -13.33
C ARG A 123 -43.99 54.92 -14.17
N ASP A 124 -44.67 53.95 -14.75
CA ASP A 124 -45.86 54.18 -15.59
C ASP A 124 -47.01 54.77 -14.78
N ALA A 125 -47.22 54.32 -13.54
CA ALA A 125 -48.17 54.92 -12.61
C ALA A 125 -47.84 56.39 -12.30
N ARG A 126 -46.56 56.72 -12.07
CA ARG A 126 -46.11 58.12 -11.86
C ARG A 126 -46.33 58.98 -13.11
N TYR A 127 -46.04 58.45 -14.30
CA TYR A 127 -46.29 59.16 -15.55
C TYR A 127 -47.79 59.38 -15.79
N ALA A 128 -48.63 58.39 -15.54
CA ALA A 128 -50.08 58.50 -15.62
C ALA A 128 -50.61 59.57 -14.63
N ALA A 129 -50.17 59.55 -13.37
CA ALA A 129 -50.52 60.55 -12.37
C ALA A 129 -50.10 61.97 -12.79
N ARG A 130 -48.87 62.15 -13.29
CA ARG A 130 -48.39 63.45 -13.79
C ARG A 130 -49.21 63.94 -14.99
N LYS A 131 -49.54 63.04 -15.93
CA LYS A 131 -50.35 63.38 -17.11
C LYS A 131 -51.77 63.77 -16.71
N ALA A 132 -52.38 63.05 -15.77
CA ALA A 132 -53.68 63.38 -15.19
C ALA A 132 -53.65 64.76 -14.50
N ALA A 133 -52.64 65.02 -13.66
CA ALA A 133 -52.46 66.32 -13.01
C ALA A 133 -52.29 67.48 -14.03
N LYS A 134 -51.51 67.28 -15.09
CA LYS A 134 -51.34 68.28 -16.16
C LYS A 134 -52.64 68.55 -16.92
N LYS A 135 -53.43 67.50 -17.20
CA LYS A 135 -54.76 67.64 -17.84
C LYS A 135 -55.74 68.39 -16.94
N ALA A 136 -55.74 68.09 -15.64
CA ALA A 136 -56.56 68.79 -14.66
C ALA A 136 -56.21 70.29 -14.57
N ARG A 137 -54.91 70.65 -14.56
CA ARG A 137 -54.46 72.06 -14.60
C ARG A 137 -54.95 72.79 -15.86
N ARG A 138 -54.76 72.20 -17.05
CA ARG A 138 -55.21 72.80 -18.33
C ARG A 138 -56.72 73.01 -18.40
N LYS A 139 -57.52 72.05 -17.89
CA LYS A 139 -58.99 72.17 -17.82
C LYS A 139 -59.47 73.17 -16.73
N GLY A 140 -58.58 73.56 -15.82
CA GLY A 140 -58.79 74.65 -14.87
C GLY A 140 -58.53 76.02 -15.52
N ASP A 141 -57.46 76.12 -16.31
CA ASP A 141 -57.13 77.34 -17.08
C ASP A 141 -58.18 77.68 -18.16
N GLU A 142 -58.74 76.67 -18.86
CA GLU A 142 -59.79 76.89 -19.88
C GLU A 142 -61.15 77.33 -19.30
N ARG A 143 -61.34 77.33 -17.97
CA ARG A 143 -62.55 77.83 -17.30
C ARG A 143 -62.39 79.25 -16.74
N GLY A 144 -61.27 79.91 -17.03
CA GLY A 144 -60.95 81.27 -16.62
C GLY A 144 -60.58 82.16 -17.81
N TYR A 145 -61.44 82.21 -18.82
CA TYR A 145 -61.56 83.31 -19.80
C TYR A 145 -63.03 83.45 -20.20
#